data_AF-A0A8U7NI74-F1
#
_entry.id   AF-A0A8U7NI74-F1
#
_cell.length_a   1.000
_cell.length_b   1.000
_cell.length_c   1.000
_cell.angle_alpha   90.00
_cell.angle_beta   90.00
_cell.angle_gamma   90.00
#
_symmetry.space_group_name_H-M   'P 1'
#
loop_
_entity.id
_entity.type
_entity.pdbx_description
1 polymer ?
#
loop_
_entity_poly.entity_id
_entity_poly.type
_entity_poly.pdbx_seq_one_letter_code
_entity_poly.pdbx_strand_id
1 'polypeptide(L)'
;MPLARSVSVSSLPGLEDWGGPGAPDNVVLFEVAWEVANKVGGIYTVLQTKARVTADEWGESYVLVGPYVESSVRTQVELLEPPQPALRRTLAAMNAQGCKVHFGRWLIEGSPAVVLLDVGATAWSLERWKGELWESCAIGVPWYDREANDAVLFGFLVAWFLGEFAAQSEERPFIVGHFHEWLAGLGLVLSRARRLPVATIFTTHATLLGRYLCAGSVDFYNNLHSFDVDKEAGERQIYHRYCLERAAAHCAHVLTTVSHVTAAEAEHLLKRKPDLVTPNGLNVRKFSAMHEFQNLHAQSKARVQEFVRGHFYGDPEIPKGPQRDPEIPKGPRNPKGTPKPHRDPETLKGTPKPQRDPETPKGPQRDPEIPKGPRNPKGTPKGP
;
A
#
# COMPACT_ATOMS: atom_id res chain seq x y z
N MET A 1 -3.24 31.22 -26.92
CA MET A 1 -2.80 30.02 -27.66
C MET A 1 -2.54 28.92 -26.66
N PRO A 2 -3.18 27.74 -26.75
CA PRO A 2 -2.87 26.63 -25.87
C PRO A 2 -1.51 26.05 -26.27
N LEU A 3 -0.62 25.88 -25.29
CA LEU A 3 0.67 25.22 -25.48
C LEU A 3 0.44 23.77 -25.92
N ALA A 4 1.10 23.37 -27.00
CA ALA A 4 1.04 22.01 -27.52
C ALA A 4 1.48 20.99 -26.45
N ARG A 5 0.63 19.99 -26.21
CA ARG A 5 0.89 18.85 -25.32
C ARG A 5 2.07 18.05 -25.88
N SER A 6 3.23 18.04 -25.20
CA SER A 6 4.28 17.07 -25.49
C SER A 6 4.05 15.80 -24.67
N VAL A 7 3.42 14.80 -25.27
CA VAL A 7 3.35 13.45 -24.68
C VAL A 7 4.73 12.81 -24.85
N SER A 8 5.33 12.41 -23.73
CA SER A 8 6.64 11.73 -23.74
C SER A 8 6.46 10.27 -24.18
N VAL A 9 6.33 10.07 -25.49
CA VAL A 9 6.32 8.74 -26.12
C VAL A 9 7.74 8.20 -26.19
N SER A 10 8.18 7.51 -25.15
CA SER A 10 9.39 6.70 -25.22
C SER A 10 9.35 5.64 -24.13
N SER A 11 8.72 4.49 -24.36
CA SER A 11 9.06 3.18 -23.74
C SER A 11 8.13 2.00 -24.10
N LEU A 12 6.99 2.19 -24.77
CA LEU A 12 6.06 1.08 -25.06
C LEU A 12 5.98 0.81 -26.57
N PRO A 13 6.84 -0.05 -27.14
CA PRO A 13 6.67 -0.50 -28.50
C PRO A 13 5.47 -1.46 -28.56
N GLY A 14 4.38 -1.07 -29.24
CA GLY A 14 3.28 -1.98 -29.59
C GLY A 14 1.87 -1.59 -29.12
N LEU A 15 1.69 -0.47 -28.42
CA LEU A 15 0.34 0.11 -28.30
C LEU A 15 0.11 0.97 -29.53
N GLU A 16 -0.75 0.53 -30.45
CA GLU A 16 -1.23 1.39 -31.53
C GLU A 16 -1.73 2.69 -30.90
N ASP A 17 -1.32 3.80 -31.51
CA ASP A 17 -1.69 5.15 -31.14
C ASP A 17 -3.23 5.22 -31.18
N TRP A 18 -3.89 5.09 -30.02
CA TRP A 18 -5.28 5.51 -29.85
C TRP A 18 -5.28 7.04 -29.87
N GLY A 19 -4.87 7.62 -31.01
CA GLY A 19 -4.76 9.04 -31.30
C GLY A 19 -6.13 9.69 -31.50
N GLY A 20 -7.08 9.40 -30.60
CA GLY A 20 -8.39 10.02 -30.49
C GLY A 20 -8.51 10.86 -29.20
N PRO A 21 -9.52 11.75 -29.11
CA PRO A 21 -9.61 12.75 -28.04
C PRO A 21 -10.06 12.09 -26.73
N GLY A 22 -9.14 11.83 -25.80
CA GLY A 22 -9.47 11.44 -24.42
C GLY A 22 -10.32 10.18 -24.26
N ALA A 23 -10.72 9.87 -23.02
CA ALA A 23 -11.73 8.84 -22.79
C ALA A 23 -13.04 9.22 -23.50
N PRO A 24 -13.82 8.26 -24.04
CA PRO A 24 -15.05 8.59 -24.75
C PRO A 24 -16.05 9.31 -23.82
N ASP A 25 -16.72 10.36 -24.33
CA ASP A 25 -17.54 11.29 -23.54
C ASP A 25 -18.65 10.64 -22.68
N ASN A 26 -19.08 9.41 -23.02
CA ASN A 26 -20.13 8.68 -22.33
C ASN A 26 -19.62 7.42 -21.57
N VAL A 27 -18.38 7.44 -21.10
CA VAL A 27 -17.79 6.35 -20.31
C VAL A 27 -17.35 6.87 -18.94
N VAL A 28 -17.68 6.12 -17.88
CA VAL A 28 -17.24 6.42 -16.51
C VAL A 28 -16.42 5.25 -15.98
N LEU A 29 -15.22 5.55 -15.47
CA LEU A 29 -14.31 4.59 -14.88
C LEU A 29 -14.34 4.71 -13.35
N PHE A 30 -14.81 3.66 -12.71
CA PHE A 30 -14.67 3.44 -11.27
C PHE A 30 -13.52 2.49 -10.98
N GLU A 31 -12.43 2.99 -10.42
CA GLU A 31 -11.28 2.17 -10.01
C GLU A 31 -11.36 1.88 -8.50
N VAL A 32 -11.62 0.62 -8.17
CA VAL A 32 -11.99 0.17 -6.83
C VAL A 32 -10.83 -0.60 -6.20
N ALA A 33 -10.39 -0.15 -5.02
CA ALA A 33 -9.41 -0.89 -4.24
C ALA A 33 -9.53 -0.60 -2.75
N TRP A 34 -9.10 -1.55 -1.92
CA TRP A 34 -9.03 -1.37 -0.46
C TRP A 34 -8.05 -0.26 -0.03
N GLU A 35 -7.04 0.00 -0.86
CA GLU A 35 -5.95 0.94 -0.56
C GLU A 35 -6.18 2.36 -1.11
N VAL A 36 -7.35 2.65 -1.71
CA VAL A 36 -7.70 4.00 -2.14
C VAL A 36 -7.76 4.91 -0.90
N ALA A 37 -6.92 5.97 -0.90
CA ALA A 37 -6.74 6.88 0.24
C ALA A 37 -6.44 6.17 1.58
N ASN A 38 -5.93 4.94 1.56
CA ASN A 38 -5.65 4.14 2.75
C ASN A 38 -4.37 3.31 2.54
N LYS A 39 -3.24 3.79 3.06
CA LYS A 39 -1.94 3.15 2.82
C LYS A 39 -1.78 1.89 3.67
N VAL A 40 -1.97 0.73 3.05
CA VAL A 40 -1.74 -0.60 3.67
C VAL A 40 -0.51 -1.28 3.09
N GLY A 41 -0.31 -1.20 1.78
CA GLY A 41 0.73 -1.93 1.06
C GLY A 41 1.18 -1.23 -0.22
N GLY A 42 1.58 -2.04 -1.21
CA GLY A 42 2.13 -1.56 -2.48
C GLY A 42 1.07 -1.00 -3.43
N ILE A 43 -0.18 -1.44 -3.33
CA ILE A 43 -1.26 -1.05 -4.26
C ILE A 43 -1.58 0.43 -4.08
N TYR A 44 -1.51 0.96 -2.86
CA TYR A 44 -1.57 2.40 -2.61
C TYR A 44 -0.61 3.17 -3.51
N THR A 45 0.63 2.70 -3.65
CA THR A 45 1.67 3.38 -4.45
C THR A 45 1.38 3.26 -5.94
N VAL A 46 0.88 2.10 -6.39
CA VAL A 46 0.45 1.90 -7.78
C VAL A 46 -0.66 2.88 -8.15
N LEU A 47 -1.72 2.92 -7.34
CA LEU A 47 -2.86 3.82 -7.55
C LEU A 47 -2.43 5.28 -7.49
N GLN A 48 -1.67 5.66 -6.46
CA GLN A 48 -1.19 7.04 -6.28
C GLN A 48 -0.35 7.53 -7.46
N THR A 49 0.58 6.71 -7.94
CA THR A 49 1.47 7.13 -9.04
C THR A 49 0.76 7.14 -10.39
N LYS A 50 -0.17 6.21 -10.62
CA LYS A 50 -0.99 6.12 -11.84
C LYS A 50 -2.11 7.17 -11.91
N ALA A 51 -2.56 7.68 -10.77
CA ALA A 51 -3.70 8.60 -10.69
C ALA A 51 -3.56 9.81 -11.62
N ARG A 52 -2.37 10.42 -11.69
CA ARG A 52 -2.11 11.58 -12.54
C ARG A 52 -2.37 11.30 -14.02
N VAL A 53 -1.72 10.28 -14.58
CA VAL A 53 -1.87 9.96 -16.01
C VAL A 53 -3.32 9.56 -16.33
N THR A 54 -3.98 8.87 -15.41
CA THR A 54 -5.39 8.49 -15.58
C THR A 54 -6.30 9.71 -15.55
N ALA A 55 -6.10 10.62 -14.60
CA ALA A 55 -6.86 11.87 -14.50
C ALA A 55 -6.60 12.82 -15.69
N ASP A 56 -5.38 12.87 -16.22
CA ASP A 56 -5.05 13.66 -17.42
C ASP A 56 -5.80 13.14 -18.67
N GLU A 57 -6.12 11.85 -18.73
CA GLU A 57 -6.83 11.19 -19.84
C GLU A 57 -8.35 11.17 -19.66
N TRP A 58 -8.84 10.90 -18.44
CA TRP A 58 -10.26 10.66 -18.14
C TRP A 58 -10.96 11.84 -17.46
N GLY A 59 -10.21 12.78 -16.89
CA GLY A 59 -10.76 13.93 -16.18
C GLY A 59 -11.76 13.54 -15.08
N GLU A 60 -12.95 14.14 -15.12
CA GLU A 60 -14.02 13.91 -14.13
C GLU A 60 -14.73 12.56 -14.29
N SER A 61 -14.53 11.86 -15.42
CA SER A 61 -15.09 10.52 -15.62
C SER A 61 -14.30 9.43 -14.91
N TYR A 62 -13.20 9.78 -14.22
CA TYR A 62 -12.41 8.87 -13.39
C TYR A 62 -12.65 9.10 -11.91
N VAL A 63 -13.16 8.07 -11.23
CA VAL A 63 -13.47 8.09 -9.81
C VAL A 63 -12.86 6.86 -9.14
N LEU A 64 -12.07 7.07 -8.10
CA LEU A 64 -11.56 5.98 -7.27
C LEU A 64 -12.57 5.66 -6.17
N VAL A 65 -12.75 4.37 -5.85
CA VAL A 65 -13.67 3.92 -4.81
C VAL A 65 -12.91 3.12 -3.76
N GLY A 66 -13.04 3.51 -2.49
CA GLY A 66 -12.30 2.94 -1.38
C GLY A 66 -13.09 2.86 -0.07
N PRO A 67 -12.56 2.18 0.94
CA PRO A 67 -13.13 2.22 2.29
C PRO A 67 -12.88 3.58 2.95
N TYR A 68 -13.83 4.07 3.73
CA TYR A 68 -13.64 5.25 4.57
C TYR A 68 -12.82 4.89 5.82
N VAL A 69 -11.66 5.54 5.97
CA VAL A 69 -10.80 5.42 7.14
C VAL A 69 -10.50 6.81 7.69
N GLU A 70 -11.15 7.18 8.80
CA GLU A 70 -11.13 8.53 9.39
C GLU A 70 -9.72 9.15 9.48
N SER A 71 -8.73 8.40 9.99
CA SER A 71 -7.36 8.89 10.15
C SER A 71 -6.68 9.23 8.82
N SER A 72 -6.94 8.44 7.79
CA SER A 72 -6.39 8.65 6.45
C SER A 72 -7.10 9.79 5.73
N VAL A 73 -8.43 9.87 5.84
CA VAL A 73 -9.25 10.92 5.23
C VAL A 73 -8.83 12.31 5.71
N ARG A 74 -8.66 12.50 7.02
CA ARG A 74 -8.24 13.79 7.61
C ARG A 74 -6.93 14.34 7.05
N THR A 75 -6.06 13.48 6.54
CA THR A 75 -4.70 13.87 6.10
C THR A 75 -4.53 13.84 4.58
N GLN A 76 -5.36 13.05 3.88
CA GLN A 76 -5.16 12.75 2.46
C GLN A 76 -6.34 13.15 1.58
N VAL A 77 -7.50 13.49 2.13
CA VAL A 77 -8.70 13.72 1.32
C VAL A 77 -9.35 15.03 1.70
N GLU A 78 -9.63 15.85 0.70
CA GLU A 78 -10.49 17.02 0.83
C GLU A 78 -11.93 16.57 0.57
N LEU A 79 -12.78 16.57 1.60
CA LEU A 79 -14.19 16.21 1.47
C LEU A 79 -14.96 17.34 0.79
N LEU A 80 -15.75 17.00 -0.22
CA LEU A 80 -16.45 17.95 -1.08
C LEU A 80 -17.83 17.39 -1.45
N GLU A 81 -18.68 18.24 -2.05
CA GLU A 81 -19.89 17.78 -2.70
C GLU A 81 -19.57 17.27 -4.12
N PRO A 82 -20.18 16.16 -4.58
CA PRO A 82 -19.99 15.67 -5.93
C PRO A 82 -20.41 16.73 -6.97
N PRO A 83 -19.57 17.06 -7.95
CA PRO A 83 -19.94 17.99 -9.01
C PRO A 83 -21.00 17.37 -9.94
N GLN A 84 -20.92 16.06 -10.18
CA GLN A 84 -21.85 15.33 -11.05
C GLN A 84 -23.20 15.09 -10.36
N PRO A 85 -24.34 15.48 -10.99
CA PRO A 85 -25.67 15.30 -10.41
C PRO A 85 -26.02 13.83 -10.13
N ALA A 86 -25.69 12.91 -11.04
CA ALA A 86 -25.93 11.48 -10.86
C ALA A 86 -25.23 10.96 -9.60
N LEU A 87 -23.94 11.29 -9.45
CA LEU A 87 -23.15 10.90 -8.27
C LEU A 87 -23.71 11.48 -6.97
N ARG A 88 -24.17 12.74 -6.99
CA ARG A 88 -24.82 13.38 -5.82
C ARG A 88 -26.10 12.65 -5.43
N ARG A 89 -26.96 12.30 -6.39
CA ARG A 89 -28.19 11.53 -6.14
C ARG A 89 -27.88 10.14 -5.60
N THR A 90 -26.88 9.46 -6.16
CA THR A 90 -26.41 8.16 -5.67
C THR A 90 -25.98 8.22 -4.21
N LEU A 91 -25.11 9.17 -3.85
CA LEU A 91 -24.65 9.32 -2.48
C LEU A 91 -25.78 9.66 -1.52
N ALA A 92 -26.69 10.55 -1.91
CA ALA A 92 -27.86 10.90 -1.11
C ALA A 92 -28.78 9.69 -0.88
N ALA A 93 -29.05 8.89 -1.92
CA ALA A 93 -29.87 7.69 -1.83
C ALA A 93 -29.26 6.64 -0.89
N MET A 94 -27.96 6.37 -1.02
CA MET A 94 -27.26 5.44 -0.14
C MET A 94 -27.19 5.95 1.32
N ASN A 95 -26.96 7.25 1.52
CA ASN A 95 -26.94 7.86 2.85
C ASN A 95 -28.31 7.84 3.52
N ALA A 96 -29.40 8.03 2.76
CA ALA A 96 -30.77 7.89 3.27
C ALA A 96 -31.07 6.46 3.77
N GLN A 97 -30.36 5.45 3.25
CA GLN A 97 -30.44 4.06 3.68
C GLN A 97 -29.41 3.69 4.77
N GLY A 98 -28.65 4.66 5.28
CA GLY A 98 -27.72 4.47 6.40
C GLY A 98 -26.31 3.98 6.03
N CYS A 99 -25.93 4.00 4.74
CA CYS A 99 -24.65 3.44 4.29
C CYS A 99 -23.40 4.31 4.55
N LYS A 100 -23.57 5.59 4.92
CA LYS A 100 -22.49 6.59 5.10
C LYS A 100 -21.42 6.56 4.00
N VAL A 101 -21.69 7.28 2.93
CA VAL A 101 -20.83 7.43 1.76
C VAL A 101 -20.37 8.87 1.65
N HIS A 102 -19.07 9.05 1.43
CA HIS A 102 -18.42 10.35 1.35
C HIS A 102 -17.79 10.56 -0.02
N PHE A 103 -17.81 11.80 -0.51
CA PHE A 103 -17.10 12.22 -1.70
C PHE A 103 -15.96 13.17 -1.34
N GLY A 104 -14.90 13.14 -2.12
CA GLY A 104 -13.80 14.09 -1.98
C GLY A 104 -12.82 14.04 -3.13
N ARG A 105 -11.70 14.74 -2.95
CA ARG A 105 -10.54 14.71 -3.83
C ARG A 105 -9.34 14.16 -3.07
N TRP A 106 -8.65 13.19 -3.67
CA TRP A 106 -7.41 12.67 -3.08
C TRP A 106 -6.29 13.69 -3.27
N LEU A 107 -5.67 14.13 -2.17
CA LEU A 107 -4.59 15.12 -2.12
C LEU A 107 -3.24 14.53 -2.59
N ILE A 108 -3.21 14.10 -3.86
CA ILE A 108 -2.05 13.57 -4.57
C ILE A 108 -1.93 14.23 -5.95
N GLU A 109 -0.86 13.97 -6.69
CA GLU A 109 -0.74 14.44 -8.07
C GLU A 109 -1.91 13.92 -8.92
N GLY A 110 -2.57 14.84 -9.65
CA GLY A 110 -3.77 14.56 -10.44
C GLY A 110 -5.10 14.89 -9.75
N SER A 111 -5.13 15.02 -8.41
CA SER A 111 -6.34 15.31 -7.63
C SER A 111 -7.59 14.52 -8.10
N PRO A 112 -7.52 13.19 -8.18
CA PRO A 112 -8.63 12.40 -8.69
C PRO A 112 -9.82 12.44 -7.71
N ALA A 113 -11.02 12.31 -8.25
CA ALA A 113 -12.23 12.17 -7.45
C ALA A 113 -12.21 10.84 -6.69
N VAL A 114 -12.67 10.86 -5.43
CA VAL A 114 -12.79 9.66 -4.59
C VAL A 114 -14.20 9.54 -4.00
N VAL A 115 -14.70 8.31 -3.97
CA VAL A 115 -15.88 7.91 -3.19
C VAL A 115 -15.43 6.94 -2.11
N LEU A 116 -15.71 7.29 -0.85
CA LEU A 116 -15.30 6.52 0.32
C LEU A 116 -16.51 5.94 1.04
N LEU A 117 -16.51 4.62 1.19
CA LEU A 117 -17.62 3.82 1.73
C LEU A 117 -17.31 3.44 3.18
N ASP A 118 -18.14 3.88 4.14
CA ASP A 118 -17.95 3.53 5.55
C ASP A 118 -18.46 2.11 5.85
N VAL A 119 -17.52 1.16 5.75
CA VAL A 119 -17.74 -0.24 6.11
C VAL A 119 -18.24 -0.39 7.55
N GLY A 120 -17.70 0.39 8.48
CA GLY A 120 -18.08 0.32 9.89
C GLY A 120 -19.54 0.74 10.13
N ALA A 121 -20.03 1.75 9.42
CA ALA A 121 -21.41 2.20 9.51
C ALA A 121 -22.43 1.16 9.02
N THR A 122 -22.00 0.18 8.23
CA THR A 122 -22.85 -0.87 7.66
C THR A 122 -22.67 -2.23 8.31
N ALA A 123 -21.92 -2.33 9.40
CA ALA A 123 -21.70 -3.59 10.11
C ALA A 123 -23.01 -4.31 10.52
N TRP A 124 -24.11 -3.56 10.69
CA TRP A 124 -25.44 -4.11 10.99
C TRP A 124 -26.01 -5.03 9.90
N SER A 125 -25.56 -4.91 8.64
CA SER A 125 -26.03 -5.73 7.52
C SER A 125 -25.18 -6.98 7.28
N LEU A 126 -24.07 -7.16 8.00
CA LEU A 126 -23.06 -8.19 7.72
C LEU A 126 -23.66 -9.60 7.63
N GLU A 127 -24.43 -10.03 8.63
CA GLU A 127 -24.98 -11.39 8.66
C GLU A 127 -25.97 -11.64 7.52
N ARG A 128 -26.78 -10.63 7.18
CA ARG A 128 -27.68 -10.71 6.02
C ARG A 128 -26.89 -10.86 4.73
N TRP A 129 -25.85 -10.05 4.53
CA TRP A 129 -25.04 -10.08 3.32
C TRP A 129 -24.17 -11.32 3.20
N LYS A 130 -23.74 -11.92 4.32
CA LYS A 130 -23.14 -13.27 4.33
C LYS A 130 -24.12 -14.34 3.86
N GLY A 131 -25.38 -14.27 4.30
CA GLY A 131 -26.45 -15.16 3.82
C GLY A 131 -26.64 -15.04 2.31
N GLU A 132 -26.77 -13.81 1.80
CA GLU A 132 -26.92 -13.56 0.37
C GLU A 132 -25.69 -14.00 -0.46
N LEU A 133 -24.48 -13.83 0.08
CA LEU A 133 -23.25 -14.31 -0.54
C LEU A 133 -23.23 -15.84 -0.66
N TRP A 134 -23.66 -16.54 0.38
CA TRP A 134 -23.78 -17.99 0.36
C TRP A 134 -24.81 -18.46 -0.67
N GLU A 135 -25.98 -17.84 -0.70
CA GLU A 135 -27.05 -18.16 -1.66
C GLU A 135 -26.63 -17.90 -3.12
N SER A 136 -25.89 -16.82 -3.36
CA SER A 136 -25.50 -16.40 -4.71
C SER A 136 -24.26 -17.11 -5.25
N CYS A 137 -23.30 -17.42 -4.38
CA CYS A 137 -21.96 -17.85 -4.78
C CYS A 137 -21.43 -19.08 -4.03
N ALA A 138 -22.15 -19.59 -3.02
CA ALA A 138 -21.71 -20.68 -2.15
C ALA A 138 -20.37 -20.41 -1.43
N ILE A 139 -20.09 -19.14 -1.10
CA ILE A 139 -18.89 -18.73 -0.35
C ILE A 139 -19.27 -18.39 1.08
N GLY A 140 -18.80 -19.20 2.04
CA GLY A 140 -18.96 -18.94 3.47
C GLY A 140 -17.81 -18.11 4.02
N VAL A 141 -18.10 -17.13 4.88
CA VAL A 141 -17.08 -16.29 5.54
C VAL A 141 -17.15 -16.46 7.07
N PRO A 142 -16.08 -16.95 7.72
CA PRO A 142 -16.08 -17.18 9.17
C PRO A 142 -16.23 -15.88 9.96
N TRP A 143 -16.85 -15.97 11.14
CA TRP A 143 -17.12 -14.80 11.99
C TRP A 143 -15.85 -14.12 12.51
N TYR A 144 -14.78 -14.89 12.78
CA TYR A 144 -13.55 -14.38 13.37
C TYR A 144 -12.64 -13.65 12.37
N ASP A 145 -12.83 -13.84 11.06
CA ASP A 145 -12.00 -13.21 10.04
C ASP A 145 -12.52 -11.81 9.72
N ARG A 146 -12.03 -10.82 10.49
CA ARG A 146 -12.41 -9.42 10.32
C ARG A 146 -12.13 -8.90 8.91
N GLU A 147 -11.00 -9.26 8.32
CA GLU A 147 -10.62 -8.76 6.99
C GLU A 147 -11.56 -9.28 5.91
N ALA A 148 -11.93 -10.57 5.99
CA ALA A 148 -12.93 -11.13 5.08
C ALA A 148 -14.34 -10.55 5.33
N ASN A 149 -14.72 -10.29 6.58
CA ASN A 149 -15.99 -9.62 6.92
C ASN A 149 -16.05 -8.20 6.33
N ASP A 150 -14.96 -7.45 6.47
CA ASP A 150 -14.85 -6.10 5.94
C ASP A 150 -14.89 -6.10 4.40
N ALA A 151 -14.26 -7.08 3.75
CA ALA A 151 -14.35 -7.30 2.31
C ALA A 151 -15.78 -7.64 1.86
N VAL A 152 -16.55 -8.37 2.68
CA VAL A 152 -17.98 -8.62 2.42
C VAL A 152 -18.74 -7.30 2.40
N LEU A 153 -18.69 -6.54 3.49
CA LEU A 153 -19.37 -5.25 3.61
C LEU A 153 -18.99 -4.30 2.47
N PHE A 154 -17.69 -4.17 2.19
CA PHE A 154 -17.18 -3.31 1.13
C PHE A 154 -17.66 -3.74 -0.25
N GLY A 155 -17.60 -5.04 -0.57
CA GLY A 155 -18.08 -5.56 -1.85
C GLY A 155 -19.57 -5.28 -2.08
N PHE A 156 -20.40 -5.49 -1.06
CA PHE A 156 -21.83 -5.17 -1.14
C PHE A 156 -22.10 -3.68 -1.31
N LEU A 157 -21.36 -2.82 -0.61
CA LEU A 157 -21.47 -1.36 -0.76
C LEU A 157 -21.04 -0.90 -2.15
N VAL A 158 -19.96 -1.45 -2.69
CA VAL A 158 -19.50 -1.12 -4.05
C VAL A 158 -20.53 -1.57 -5.09
N ALA A 159 -21.06 -2.79 -4.99
CA ALA A 159 -22.08 -3.27 -5.91
C ALA A 159 -23.38 -2.45 -5.82
N TRP A 160 -23.78 -2.02 -4.62
CA TRP A 160 -24.89 -1.09 -4.44
C TRP A 160 -24.58 0.25 -5.09
N PHE A 161 -23.43 0.86 -4.78
CA PHE A 161 -23.01 2.13 -5.35
C PHE A 161 -23.03 2.12 -6.88
N LEU A 162 -22.46 1.10 -7.52
CA LEU A 162 -22.44 0.98 -8.98
C LEU A 162 -23.84 0.83 -9.58
N GLY A 163 -24.70 0.02 -8.95
CA GLY A 163 -26.08 -0.17 -9.39
C GLY A 163 -26.93 1.10 -9.22
N GLU A 164 -26.75 1.80 -8.10
CA GLU A 164 -27.44 3.05 -7.79
C GLU A 164 -26.95 4.18 -8.72
N PHE A 165 -25.65 4.27 -9.01
CA PHE A 165 -25.12 5.20 -10.00
C PHE A 165 -25.71 4.96 -11.40
N ALA A 166 -25.80 3.70 -11.82
CA ALA A 166 -26.44 3.34 -13.09
C ALA A 166 -27.92 3.74 -13.12
N ALA A 167 -28.64 3.59 -12.01
CA ALA A 167 -30.06 3.95 -11.91
C ALA A 167 -30.30 5.46 -11.85
N GLN A 168 -29.39 6.23 -11.25
CA GLN A 168 -29.48 7.68 -11.10
C GLN A 168 -28.94 8.46 -12.30
N SER A 169 -28.36 7.78 -13.30
CA SER A 169 -27.85 8.41 -14.51
C SER A 169 -28.98 8.62 -15.53
N GLU A 170 -29.18 9.86 -15.97
CA GLU A 170 -30.24 10.25 -16.92
C GLU A 170 -29.94 9.74 -18.33
N GLU A 171 -28.72 9.99 -18.79
CA GLU A 171 -28.12 9.30 -19.93
C GLU A 171 -27.58 7.96 -19.42
N ARG A 172 -27.58 6.90 -20.23
CA ARG A 172 -27.02 5.59 -19.83
C ARG A 172 -25.51 5.58 -20.14
N PRO A 173 -24.62 5.87 -19.17
CA PRO A 173 -23.19 5.79 -19.42
C PRO A 173 -22.74 4.34 -19.55
N PHE A 174 -21.64 4.16 -20.27
CA PHE A 174 -20.88 2.92 -20.18
C PHE A 174 -20.06 2.96 -18.90
N ILE A 175 -20.42 2.12 -17.94
CA ILE A 175 -19.73 2.05 -16.64
C ILE A 175 -18.67 0.97 -16.70
N VAL A 176 -17.43 1.34 -16.37
CA VAL A 176 -16.30 0.40 -16.21
C VAL A 176 -15.91 0.36 -14.74
N GLY A 177 -16.02 -0.81 -14.12
CA GLY A 177 -15.51 -1.08 -12.78
C GLY A 177 -14.19 -1.85 -12.84
N HIS A 178 -13.10 -1.23 -12.42
CA HIS A 178 -11.77 -1.84 -12.36
C HIS A 178 -11.39 -2.14 -10.91
N PHE A 179 -11.33 -3.41 -10.54
CA PHE A 179 -11.17 -3.87 -9.17
C PHE A 179 -9.75 -4.42 -8.95
N HIS A 180 -9.10 -3.97 -7.88
CA HIS A 180 -7.78 -4.46 -7.49
C HIS A 180 -7.84 -5.34 -6.25
N GLU A 181 -7.28 -6.54 -6.38
CA GLU A 181 -7.20 -7.57 -5.34
C GLU A 181 -8.52 -8.11 -4.81
N TRP A 182 -8.43 -9.28 -4.16
CA TRP A 182 -9.58 -10.02 -3.63
C TRP A 182 -10.41 -9.23 -2.62
N LEU A 183 -9.80 -8.29 -1.88
CA LEU A 183 -10.49 -7.41 -0.92
C LEU A 183 -11.56 -6.52 -1.58
N ALA A 184 -11.32 -6.08 -2.82
CA ALA A 184 -12.32 -5.34 -3.61
C ALA A 184 -13.12 -6.25 -4.54
N GLY A 185 -12.63 -7.47 -4.80
CA GLY A 185 -13.17 -8.40 -5.79
C GLY A 185 -14.63 -8.80 -5.59
N LEU A 186 -15.15 -8.79 -4.36
CA LEU A 186 -16.56 -9.15 -4.14
C LEU A 186 -17.54 -8.17 -4.80
N GLY A 187 -17.21 -6.88 -4.87
CA GLY A 187 -18.07 -5.89 -5.56
C GLY A 187 -18.26 -6.23 -7.04
N LEU A 188 -17.22 -6.77 -7.68
CA LEU A 188 -17.26 -7.28 -9.04
C LEU A 188 -18.14 -8.52 -9.17
N VAL A 189 -17.96 -9.50 -8.27
CA VAL A 189 -18.74 -10.75 -8.27
C VAL A 189 -20.23 -10.44 -8.15
N LEU A 190 -20.61 -9.58 -7.20
CA LEU A 190 -22.00 -9.17 -6.99
C LEU A 190 -22.54 -8.36 -8.18
N SER A 191 -21.73 -7.50 -8.79
CA SER A 191 -22.13 -6.77 -10.00
C SER A 191 -22.52 -7.72 -11.14
N ARG A 192 -21.80 -8.83 -11.29
CA ARG A 192 -22.11 -9.89 -12.26
C ARG A 192 -23.31 -10.71 -11.87
N ALA A 193 -23.39 -11.15 -10.60
CA ALA A 193 -24.50 -11.95 -10.09
C ALA A 193 -25.84 -11.21 -10.24
N ARG A 194 -25.85 -9.90 -9.96
CA ARG A 194 -27.02 -9.01 -10.08
C ARG A 194 -27.26 -8.47 -11.48
N ARG A 195 -26.41 -8.83 -12.46
CA ARG A 195 -26.50 -8.39 -13.87
C ARG A 195 -26.54 -6.85 -14.01
N LEU A 196 -25.73 -6.16 -13.21
CA LEU A 196 -25.59 -4.72 -13.33
C LEU A 196 -24.98 -4.35 -14.70
N PRO A 197 -25.38 -3.22 -15.32
CA PRO A 197 -24.85 -2.78 -16.61
C PRO A 197 -23.44 -2.17 -16.47
N VAL A 198 -22.49 -2.97 -15.98
CA VAL A 198 -21.12 -2.57 -15.67
C VAL A 198 -20.14 -3.54 -16.32
N ALA A 199 -19.21 -3.02 -17.14
CA ALA A 199 -18.06 -3.77 -17.61
C ALA A 199 -17.05 -3.90 -16.46
N THR A 200 -16.48 -5.09 -16.26
CA THR A 200 -15.67 -5.38 -15.07
C THR A 200 -14.27 -5.87 -15.41
N ILE A 201 -13.28 -5.25 -14.79
CA ILE A 201 -11.86 -5.61 -14.90
C ILE A 201 -11.39 -6.04 -13.51
N PHE A 202 -10.68 -7.15 -13.40
CA PHE A 202 -10.02 -7.57 -12.17
C PHE A 202 -8.51 -7.59 -12.37
N THR A 203 -7.76 -6.94 -11.49
CA THR A 203 -6.30 -7.03 -11.43
C THR A 203 -5.88 -7.66 -10.11
N THR A 204 -5.19 -8.79 -10.20
CA THR A 204 -4.45 -9.35 -9.07
C THR A 204 -2.97 -8.96 -9.19
N HIS A 205 -2.45 -8.36 -8.13
CA HIS A 205 -1.04 -7.96 -7.97
C HIS A 205 -0.20 -9.13 -7.44
N ALA A 206 -0.83 -10.05 -6.70
CA ALA A 206 -0.25 -11.32 -6.31
C ALA A 206 -1.36 -12.35 -6.03
N THR A 207 -1.09 -13.63 -6.29
CA THR A 207 -2.04 -14.68 -5.91
C THR A 207 -1.97 -14.96 -4.41
N LEU A 208 -3.13 -15.11 -3.76
CA LEU A 208 -3.19 -15.39 -2.31
C LEU A 208 -2.40 -16.67 -1.98
N LEU A 209 -2.70 -17.78 -2.67
CA LEU A 209 -1.99 -19.05 -2.49
C LEU A 209 -0.50 -18.96 -2.81
N GLY A 210 -0.10 -18.22 -3.85
CA GLY A 210 1.31 -18.07 -4.23
C GLY A 210 2.15 -17.48 -3.10
N ARG A 211 1.64 -16.46 -2.39
CA ARG A 211 2.31 -15.86 -1.23
C ARG A 211 2.55 -16.87 -0.10
N TYR A 212 1.57 -17.72 0.19
CA TYR A 212 1.69 -18.71 1.26
C TYR A 212 2.57 -19.91 0.87
N LEU A 213 2.50 -20.36 -0.38
CA LEU A 213 3.28 -21.50 -0.86
C LEU A 213 4.77 -21.15 -0.96
N CYS A 214 5.11 -19.93 -1.42
CA CYS A 214 6.50 -19.46 -1.45
C CYS A 214 7.14 -19.36 -0.06
N ALA A 215 6.34 -19.06 0.98
CA ALA A 215 6.83 -19.02 2.35
C ALA A 215 7.10 -20.42 2.95
N GLY A 216 6.56 -21.48 2.35
CA GLY A 216 6.58 -22.85 2.88
C GLY A 216 7.80 -23.69 2.54
N SER A 217 8.88 -23.13 1.99
CA SER A 217 10.07 -23.86 1.53
C SER A 217 9.78 -24.97 0.50
N VAL A 218 8.72 -24.82 -0.30
CA VAL A 218 8.37 -25.73 -1.38
C VAL A 218 8.98 -25.22 -2.68
N ASP A 219 9.41 -26.13 -3.56
CA ASP A 219 9.77 -25.77 -4.93
C ASP A 219 8.51 -25.37 -5.71
N PHE A 220 8.17 -24.09 -5.62
CA PHE A 220 6.88 -23.55 -6.02
C PHE A 220 6.68 -23.55 -7.54
N TYR A 221 7.59 -22.91 -8.29
CA TYR A 221 7.39 -22.68 -9.72
C TYR A 221 7.46 -23.97 -10.55
N ASN A 222 8.28 -24.95 -10.16
CA ASN A 222 8.38 -26.22 -10.87
C ASN A 222 7.15 -27.12 -10.65
N ASN A 223 6.41 -26.92 -9.54
CA ASN A 223 5.29 -27.77 -9.15
C ASN A 223 3.92 -27.08 -9.25
N LEU A 224 3.84 -25.88 -9.86
CA LEU A 224 2.60 -25.08 -9.97
C LEU A 224 1.38 -25.88 -10.45
N HIS A 225 1.58 -26.79 -11.40
CA HIS A 225 0.53 -27.61 -12.00
C HIS A 225 0.05 -28.76 -11.09
N SER A 226 0.84 -29.15 -10.09
CA SER A 226 0.55 -30.29 -9.22
C SER A 226 -0.15 -29.93 -7.89
N PHE A 227 -0.26 -28.64 -7.56
CA PHE A 227 -0.90 -28.22 -6.32
C PHE A 227 -2.42 -28.44 -6.34
N ASP A 228 -2.92 -29.10 -5.30
CA ASP A 228 -4.33 -29.12 -4.96
C ASP A 228 -4.68 -27.81 -4.22
N VAL A 229 -5.17 -26.84 -4.99
CA VAL A 229 -5.48 -25.48 -4.51
C VAL A 229 -6.49 -25.46 -3.36
N ASP A 230 -7.46 -26.38 -3.36
CA ASP A 230 -8.52 -26.41 -2.36
C ASP A 230 -7.97 -26.98 -1.04
N LYS A 231 -7.15 -28.05 -1.13
CA LYS A 231 -6.42 -28.60 0.02
C LYS A 231 -5.45 -27.57 0.61
N GLU A 232 -4.60 -26.95 -0.23
CA GLU A 232 -3.58 -26.00 0.24
C GLU A 232 -4.20 -24.77 0.92
N ALA A 233 -5.34 -24.28 0.41
CA ALA A 233 -6.08 -23.17 1.01
C ALA A 233 -6.79 -23.59 2.31
N GLY A 234 -7.34 -24.81 2.36
CA GLY A 234 -7.99 -25.38 3.54
C GLY A 234 -7.02 -25.60 4.70
N GLU A 235 -5.86 -26.21 4.46
CA GLU A 235 -4.83 -26.48 5.47
C GLU A 235 -4.30 -25.18 6.10
N ARG A 236 -4.30 -24.08 5.35
CA ARG A 236 -3.87 -22.75 5.81
C ARG A 236 -4.99 -21.89 6.39
N GLN A 237 -6.22 -22.41 6.44
CA GLN A 237 -7.39 -21.68 6.95
C GLN A 237 -7.68 -20.37 6.19
N ILE A 238 -7.40 -20.36 4.89
CA ILE A 238 -7.63 -19.22 3.98
C ILE A 238 -8.58 -19.56 2.83
N TYR A 239 -9.26 -20.71 2.89
CA TYR A 239 -10.14 -21.22 1.83
C TYR A 239 -11.20 -20.21 1.38
N HIS A 240 -11.86 -19.53 2.31
CA HIS A 240 -12.86 -18.50 1.99
C HIS A 240 -12.26 -17.29 1.26
N ARG A 241 -11.04 -16.86 1.62
CA ARG A 241 -10.33 -15.76 0.93
C ARG A 241 -9.93 -16.17 -0.48
N TYR A 242 -9.42 -17.39 -0.63
CA TYR A 242 -9.10 -17.97 -1.93
C TYR A 242 -10.36 -18.08 -2.83
N CYS A 243 -11.49 -18.52 -2.27
CA CYS A 243 -12.76 -18.55 -3.00
C CYS A 243 -13.19 -17.16 -3.48
N LEU A 244 -13.04 -16.11 -2.64
CA LEU A 244 -13.32 -14.73 -3.04
C LEU A 244 -12.41 -14.26 -4.19
N GLU A 245 -11.11 -14.53 -4.09
CA GLU A 245 -10.13 -14.20 -5.14
C GLU A 245 -10.44 -14.91 -6.46
N ARG A 246 -10.67 -16.22 -6.41
CA ARG A 246 -10.99 -17.04 -7.58
C ARG A 246 -12.33 -16.65 -8.18
N ALA A 247 -13.35 -16.39 -7.37
CA ALA A 247 -14.64 -15.91 -7.86
C ALA A 247 -14.50 -14.56 -8.58
N ALA A 248 -13.75 -13.61 -8.01
CA ALA A 248 -13.49 -12.33 -8.67
C ALA A 248 -12.77 -12.50 -10.02
N ALA A 249 -11.76 -13.37 -10.06
CA ALA A 249 -11.03 -13.68 -11.28
C ALA A 249 -11.94 -14.29 -12.36
N HIS A 250 -12.83 -15.23 -12.01
CA HIS A 250 -13.73 -15.88 -12.98
C HIS A 250 -14.92 -15.00 -13.39
N CYS A 251 -15.43 -14.16 -12.49
CA CYS A 251 -16.52 -13.24 -12.77
C CYS A 251 -16.08 -12.00 -13.55
N ALA A 252 -14.78 -11.68 -13.65
CA ALA A 252 -14.35 -10.50 -14.41
C ALA A 252 -14.65 -10.65 -15.91
N HIS A 253 -15.00 -9.57 -16.59
CA HIS A 253 -14.96 -9.59 -18.06
C HIS A 253 -13.51 -9.69 -18.54
N VAL A 254 -12.62 -8.89 -17.94
CA VAL A 254 -11.18 -8.91 -18.21
C VAL A 254 -10.40 -9.21 -16.93
N LEU A 255 -9.57 -10.25 -16.95
CA LEU A 255 -8.61 -10.57 -15.90
C LEU A 255 -7.22 -10.06 -16.29
N THR A 256 -6.55 -9.39 -15.38
CA THR A 256 -5.18 -8.88 -15.58
C THR A 256 -4.28 -9.21 -14.40
N THR A 257 -2.98 -9.25 -14.65
CA THR A 257 -1.94 -9.38 -13.63
C THR A 257 -0.83 -8.37 -13.85
N VAL A 258 -0.02 -8.09 -12.82
CA VAL A 258 1.06 -7.09 -12.93
C VAL A 258 2.37 -7.61 -13.50
N SER A 259 2.49 -8.93 -13.71
CA SER A 259 3.67 -9.54 -14.32
C SER A 259 3.34 -10.85 -15.02
N HIS A 260 4.21 -11.28 -15.94
CA HIS A 260 4.10 -12.59 -16.60
C HIS A 260 4.26 -13.76 -15.62
N VAL A 261 5.07 -13.59 -14.56
CA VAL A 261 5.24 -14.62 -13.53
C VAL A 261 3.94 -14.80 -12.76
N THR A 262 3.33 -13.69 -12.32
CA THR A 262 2.00 -13.70 -11.68
C THR A 262 0.93 -14.22 -12.63
N ALA A 263 1.08 -14.01 -13.95
CA ALA A 263 0.14 -14.56 -14.93
C ALA A 263 0.19 -16.09 -14.97
N ALA A 264 1.40 -16.67 -14.94
CA ALA A 264 1.58 -18.11 -14.87
C ALA A 264 1.04 -18.68 -13.54
N GLU A 265 1.22 -17.98 -12.43
CA GLU A 265 0.61 -18.34 -11.14
C GLU A 265 -0.92 -18.33 -11.23
N ALA A 266 -1.52 -17.25 -11.72
CA ALA A 266 -2.98 -17.11 -11.82
C ALA A 266 -3.61 -18.20 -12.71
N GLU A 267 -2.96 -18.56 -13.82
CA GLU A 267 -3.40 -19.65 -14.69
C GLU A 267 -3.54 -20.97 -13.92
N HIS A 268 -2.57 -21.30 -13.06
CA HIS A 268 -2.57 -22.57 -12.31
C HIS A 268 -3.32 -22.51 -10.98
N LEU A 269 -3.26 -21.39 -10.26
CA LEU A 269 -3.84 -21.25 -8.92
C LEU A 269 -5.28 -20.75 -8.97
N LEU A 270 -5.58 -19.75 -9.81
CA LEU A 270 -6.93 -19.22 -9.99
C LEU A 270 -7.71 -19.95 -11.10
N LYS A 271 -7.05 -20.85 -11.85
CA LYS A 271 -7.64 -21.63 -12.94
C LYS A 271 -8.23 -20.76 -14.05
N ARG A 272 -7.66 -19.57 -14.25
CA ARG A 272 -8.00 -18.66 -15.37
C ARG A 272 -6.72 -17.96 -15.83
N LYS A 273 -6.38 -18.11 -17.10
CA LYS A 273 -5.30 -17.37 -17.73
C LYS A 273 -5.67 -15.89 -17.83
N PRO A 274 -4.83 -14.94 -17.38
CA PRO A 274 -5.09 -13.52 -17.56
C PRO A 274 -5.13 -13.11 -19.02
N ASP A 275 -5.99 -12.15 -19.33
CA ASP A 275 -6.18 -11.61 -20.67
C ASP A 275 -5.04 -10.64 -21.03
N LEU A 276 -4.56 -9.84 -20.06
CA LEU A 276 -3.44 -8.90 -20.24
C LEU A 276 -2.53 -8.83 -19.01
N VAL A 277 -1.28 -8.41 -19.23
CA VAL A 277 -0.34 -8.03 -18.17
C VAL A 277 -0.23 -6.51 -18.10
N THR A 278 -0.50 -5.93 -16.94
CA THR A 278 -0.48 -4.49 -16.65
C THR A 278 0.67 -4.17 -15.68
N PRO A 279 1.92 -4.04 -16.18
CA PRO A 279 3.07 -3.83 -15.33
C PRO A 279 2.98 -2.52 -14.54
N ASN A 280 3.44 -2.55 -13.29
CA ASN A 280 3.42 -1.37 -12.43
C ASN A 280 4.37 -0.28 -12.96
N GLY A 281 3.80 0.84 -13.36
CA GLY A 281 4.54 2.05 -13.73
C GLY A 281 5.00 2.85 -12.52
N LEU A 282 5.96 3.75 -12.74
CA LEU A 282 6.39 4.75 -11.77
C LEU A 282 6.48 6.12 -12.44
N ASN A 283 6.21 7.18 -11.68
CA ASN A 283 6.43 8.54 -12.14
C ASN A 283 7.93 8.83 -12.15
N VAL A 284 8.57 8.57 -13.30
CA VAL A 284 9.98 8.87 -13.50
C VAL A 284 10.15 10.38 -13.56
N ARG A 285 10.63 10.97 -12.46
CA ARG A 285 11.15 12.34 -12.48
C ARG A 285 12.38 12.35 -13.39
N LYS A 286 12.20 12.76 -14.65
CA LYS A 286 13.32 13.00 -15.56
C LYS A 286 14.15 14.14 -14.96
N PHE A 287 15.28 13.82 -14.35
CA PHE A 287 16.23 14.83 -13.90
C PHE A 287 16.65 15.63 -15.14
N SER A 288 16.47 16.95 -15.07
CA SER A 288 16.81 17.88 -16.16
C SER A 288 18.29 17.81 -16.56
N ALA A 289 19.12 17.24 -15.68
CA ALA A 289 20.55 17.08 -15.82
C ALA A 289 20.99 15.63 -15.48
N MET A 290 21.34 14.82 -16.48
CA MET A 290 21.89 13.46 -16.28
C MET A 290 23.13 13.41 -15.36
N HIS A 291 23.89 14.50 -15.29
CA HIS A 291 25.06 14.62 -14.42
C HIS A 291 24.69 14.81 -12.94
N GLU A 292 23.50 15.31 -12.63
CA GLU A 292 23.03 15.47 -11.25
C GLU A 292 22.84 14.11 -10.57
N PHE A 293 22.34 13.10 -11.29
CA PHE A 293 22.24 11.73 -10.80
C PHE A 293 23.62 11.14 -10.43
N GLN A 294 24.64 11.38 -11.25
CA GLN A 294 26.01 10.93 -10.96
C GLN A 294 26.60 11.64 -9.72
N ASN A 295 26.31 12.94 -9.56
CA ASN A 295 26.72 13.69 -8.38
C ASN A 295 26.03 13.16 -7.10
N LEU A 296 24.72 12.92 -7.16
CA LEU A 296 23.95 12.34 -6.06
C LEU A 296 24.43 10.92 -5.70
N HIS A 297 24.82 10.11 -6.70
CA HIS A 297 25.43 8.82 -6.48
C HIS A 297 26.74 8.94 -5.70
N ALA A 298 27.66 9.82 -6.14
CA ALA A 298 28.94 10.02 -5.47
C ALA A 298 28.77 10.49 -4.02
N GLN A 299 27.85 11.42 -3.77
CA GLN A 299 27.54 11.92 -2.42
C GLN A 299 26.94 10.82 -1.53
N SER A 300 25.99 10.05 -2.04
CA SER A 300 25.36 8.94 -1.31
C SER A 300 26.38 7.83 -1.02
N LYS A 301 27.22 7.49 -2.00
CA LYS A 301 28.32 6.52 -1.85
C LYS A 301 29.29 6.96 -0.76
N ALA A 302 29.67 8.23 -0.70
CA ALA A 302 30.58 8.74 0.33
C ALA A 302 30.00 8.56 1.75
N ARG A 303 28.69 8.79 1.94
CA ARG A 303 28.00 8.55 3.22
C ARG A 303 28.00 7.07 3.60
N VAL A 304 27.71 6.19 2.64
CA VAL A 304 27.76 4.73 2.86
C VAL A 304 29.17 4.28 3.21
N GLN A 305 30.18 4.80 2.51
CA GLN A 305 31.58 4.49 2.80
C GLN A 305 31.98 4.92 4.21
N GLU A 306 31.51 6.06 4.69
CA GLU A 306 31.80 6.51 6.04
C GLU A 306 31.19 5.59 7.10
N PHE A 307 29.95 5.16 6.89
CA PHE A 307 29.33 4.14 7.72
C PHE A 307 30.13 2.83 7.72
N VAL A 308 30.53 2.35 6.54
CA VAL A 308 31.33 1.12 6.40
C VAL A 308 32.67 1.24 7.14
N ARG A 309 33.37 2.37 7.04
CA ARG A 309 34.63 2.59 7.77
C ARG A 309 34.45 2.50 9.28
N GLY A 310 33.37 3.07 9.82
CA GLY A 310 33.06 2.97 11.24
C GLY A 310 32.65 1.55 11.65
N HIS A 311 31.80 0.90 10.85
CA HIS A 311 31.26 -0.42 11.15
C HIS A 311 32.34 -1.53 11.14
N PHE A 312 33.31 -1.41 10.23
CA PHE A 312 34.41 -2.36 10.09
C PHE A 312 35.74 -1.81 10.61
N TYR A 313 35.70 -0.87 11.56
CA TYR A 313 36.90 -0.32 12.15
C TYR A 313 37.70 -1.42 12.88
N GLY A 314 38.94 -1.66 12.43
CA GLY A 314 39.83 -2.67 13.00
C GLY A 314 39.97 -3.96 12.19
N ASP A 315 39.21 -4.11 11.09
CA ASP A 315 39.34 -5.24 10.19
C ASP A 315 40.51 -5.03 9.20
N PRO A 316 41.55 -5.90 9.19
CA PRO A 316 42.76 -5.70 8.40
C PRO A 316 42.58 -5.79 6.88
N GLU A 317 41.44 -6.29 6.38
CA GLU A 317 41.22 -6.49 4.94
C GLU A 317 40.52 -5.32 4.21
N ILE A 318 40.06 -4.28 4.94
CA ILE A 318 39.37 -3.16 4.30
C ILE A 318 40.36 -2.04 3.95
N PRO A 319 40.41 -1.58 2.68
CA PRO A 319 41.27 -0.47 2.29
C PRO A 319 40.94 0.77 3.13
N LYS A 320 41.88 1.18 3.98
CA LYS A 320 41.83 2.49 4.63
C LYS A 320 41.82 3.51 3.49
N GLY A 321 40.70 4.22 3.33
CA GLY A 321 40.56 5.26 2.31
C GLY A 321 41.70 6.28 2.39
N PRO A 322 41.94 7.09 1.34
CA PRO A 322 43.05 8.03 1.33
C PRO A 322 42.97 8.96 2.54
N GLN A 323 43.93 8.84 3.46
CA GLN A 323 44.13 9.79 4.55
C GLN A 323 44.56 11.12 3.92
N ARG A 324 43.63 12.06 3.79
CA ARG A 324 43.99 13.46 3.63
C ARG A 324 44.20 14.02 5.03
N ASP A 325 45.45 14.21 5.41
CA ASP A 325 45.78 15.01 6.58
C ASP A 325 45.27 16.45 6.37
N PRO A 326 44.55 17.04 7.33
CA PRO A 326 44.07 18.41 7.20
C PRO A 326 45.27 19.37 7.27
N GLU A 327 45.62 20.02 6.15
CA GLU A 327 46.54 21.14 6.14
C GLU A 327 45.95 22.30 6.97
N ILE A 328 46.64 22.65 8.05
CA ILE A 328 46.32 23.81 8.89
C ILE A 328 46.68 25.08 8.11
N PRO A 329 45.76 26.04 7.89
CA PRO A 329 46.09 27.27 7.17
C PRO A 329 46.99 28.16 8.02
N LYS A 330 48.19 28.49 7.52
CA LYS A 330 49.07 29.49 8.15
C LYS A 330 48.48 30.90 7.92
N GLY A 331 48.05 31.55 9.00
CA GLY A 331 47.56 32.93 8.98
C GLY A 331 48.63 33.97 8.57
N PRO A 332 48.22 35.18 8.15
CA PRO A 332 49.12 36.16 7.55
C PRO A 332 50.04 36.81 8.60
N ARG A 333 51.31 36.98 8.22
CA ARG A 333 52.32 37.75 8.98
C ARG A 333 52.02 39.25 8.86
N ASN A 334 52.20 40.01 9.96
CA ASN A 334 52.49 41.44 9.89
C ASN A 334 53.43 41.88 11.05
N PRO A 335 54.16 43.01 10.91
CA PRO A 335 55.49 43.19 11.48
C PRO A 335 55.58 44.26 12.60
N LYS A 336 56.64 44.12 13.41
CA LYS A 336 57.38 45.12 14.22
C LYS A 336 56.63 45.98 15.27
N GLY A 337 57.12 45.91 16.51
CA GLY A 337 56.94 46.94 17.55
C GLY A 337 57.17 46.46 18.99
N THR A 338 58.42 46.50 19.48
CA THR A 338 58.82 46.46 20.92
C THR A 338 58.54 47.82 21.61
N PRO A 339 58.57 48.01 22.96
CA PRO A 339 59.35 47.25 23.98
C PRO A 339 58.69 47.00 25.38
N LYS A 340 59.37 46.19 26.20
CA LYS A 340 59.15 45.88 27.65
C LYS A 340 59.44 47.10 28.57
N PRO A 341 59.00 47.17 29.86
CA PRO A 341 59.74 46.56 31.00
C PRO A 341 58.95 46.11 32.27
N HIS A 342 59.62 45.23 33.04
CA HIS A 342 59.55 44.82 34.47
C HIS A 342 58.54 45.41 35.49
N ARG A 343 58.02 44.55 36.40
CA ARG A 343 58.25 44.52 37.88
C ARG A 343 57.38 43.47 38.61
N ASP A 344 57.99 42.68 39.50
CA ASP A 344 57.40 42.02 40.71
C ASP A 344 57.56 42.97 41.94
N PRO A 345 57.15 42.67 43.22
CA PRO A 345 56.31 41.63 43.84
C PRO A 345 55.27 42.16 44.92
N GLU A 346 54.67 41.26 45.71
CA GLU A 346 53.95 41.42 47.01
C GLU A 346 52.43 41.75 46.98
N THR A 347 51.52 41.24 47.82
CA THR A 347 51.48 40.23 48.91
C THR A 347 50.00 39.89 49.28
N LEU A 348 49.80 38.71 49.90
CA LEU A 348 48.85 38.37 51.00
C LEU A 348 47.34 38.09 50.74
N LYS A 349 46.97 36.80 50.84
CA LYS A 349 46.24 36.12 51.97
C LYS A 349 45.15 35.13 51.52
N GLY A 350 45.23 33.89 52.03
CA GLY A 350 44.07 32.99 52.17
C GLY A 350 44.32 31.49 51.96
N THR A 351 44.93 30.80 52.92
CA THR A 351 44.87 29.33 53.13
C THR A 351 43.80 29.00 54.20
N PRO A 352 43.35 27.74 54.47
CA PRO A 352 43.86 26.42 54.04
C PRO A 352 42.80 25.33 53.64
N LYS A 353 43.32 24.19 53.16
CA LYS A 353 42.72 22.82 53.07
C LYS A 353 42.17 22.29 54.42
N PRO A 354 41.28 21.26 54.50
CA PRO A 354 41.73 19.84 54.52
C PRO A 354 40.76 18.76 53.97
N GLN A 355 41.33 17.55 53.80
CA GLN A 355 40.74 16.26 53.42
C GLN A 355 39.88 15.61 54.52
N ARG A 356 38.94 14.70 54.16
CA ARG A 356 38.86 13.27 54.59
C ARG A 356 37.51 12.61 54.21
N ASP A 357 37.59 11.41 53.63
CA ASP A 357 36.57 10.34 53.48
C ASP A 357 36.18 9.75 54.87
N PRO A 358 35.08 8.95 55.10
CA PRO A 358 34.82 7.65 54.43
C PRO A 358 33.37 7.08 54.38
N GLU A 359 33.28 5.89 53.76
CA GLU A 359 32.35 4.75 54.02
C GLU A 359 30.96 4.59 53.32
N THR A 360 30.89 3.47 52.59
CA THR A 360 29.81 2.69 51.93
C THR A 360 28.68 2.19 52.89
N PRO A 361 27.49 1.66 52.45
CA PRO A 361 27.37 0.50 51.55
C PRO A 361 26.16 0.38 50.59
N LYS A 362 26.34 -0.55 49.63
CA LYS A 362 25.39 -1.07 48.64
C LYS A 362 24.36 -2.03 49.25
N GLY A 363 23.18 -2.13 48.61
CA GLY A 363 22.16 -3.19 48.77
C GLY A 363 21.25 -3.27 47.52
N PRO A 364 20.51 -4.36 47.28
CA PRO A 364 20.92 -5.33 46.25
C PRO A 364 19.96 -5.54 45.05
N GLN A 365 20.52 -6.19 44.02
CA GLN A 365 19.89 -6.76 42.83
C GLN A 365 18.88 -7.89 43.15
N ARG A 366 17.84 -8.02 42.32
CA ARG A 366 17.04 -9.25 42.15
C ARG A 366 16.85 -9.54 40.65
N ASP A 367 17.23 -10.76 40.27
CA ASP A 367 16.98 -11.39 38.97
C ASP A 367 15.53 -11.90 38.86
N PRO A 368 14.96 -12.06 37.65
CA PRO A 368 13.73 -12.82 37.44
C PRO A 368 14.03 -14.27 37.00
N GLU A 369 13.67 -15.23 37.85
CA GLU A 369 13.61 -16.66 37.54
C GLU A 369 12.27 -17.08 36.89
N ILE A 370 12.39 -18.06 36.00
CA ILE A 370 11.36 -18.79 35.26
C ILE A 370 10.61 -19.78 36.18
N PRO A 371 9.27 -19.93 36.09
CA PRO A 371 8.59 -21.10 36.65
C PRO A 371 8.30 -22.16 35.58
N LYS A 372 8.82 -23.38 35.81
CA LYS A 372 8.38 -24.64 35.19
C LYS A 372 7.03 -25.06 35.81
N GLY A 373 6.11 -25.58 34.98
CA GLY A 373 4.77 -26.02 35.40
C GLY A 373 4.74 -27.33 36.22
N PRO A 374 3.56 -27.78 36.69
CA PRO A 374 3.39 -29.08 37.31
C PRO A 374 2.85 -30.15 36.34
N ARG A 375 3.20 -31.40 36.67
CA ARG A 375 2.92 -32.67 35.97
C ARG A 375 1.45 -33.12 36.07
N ASN A 376 1.05 -33.85 35.03
CA ASN A 376 -0.07 -34.82 34.98
C ASN A 376 -0.16 -35.78 36.18
N PRO A 377 -1.37 -36.20 36.57
CA PRO A 377 -1.65 -37.54 37.09
C PRO A 377 -2.32 -38.43 36.03
N LYS A 378 -1.82 -39.66 35.88
CA LYS A 378 -2.45 -40.76 35.12
C LYS A 378 -3.67 -41.32 35.87
N GLY A 379 -4.69 -41.77 35.14
CA GLY A 379 -5.54 -42.91 35.57
C GLY A 379 -7.05 -42.79 35.34
N THR A 380 -7.55 -43.38 34.26
CA THR A 380 -8.95 -43.78 33.96
C THR A 380 -9.50 -44.84 34.94
N PRO A 381 -10.84 -45.03 35.06
CA PRO A 381 -11.50 -46.08 34.26
C PRO A 381 -12.99 -45.84 33.85
N LYS A 382 -13.35 -46.44 32.69
CA LYS A 382 -14.59 -47.14 32.26
C LYS A 382 -16.00 -46.56 32.52
N GLY A 383 -16.85 -46.68 31.49
CA GLY A 383 -18.28 -46.26 31.38
C GLY A 383 -19.27 -46.98 32.32
N PRO A 384 -20.56 -47.14 31.97
CA PRO A 384 -21.21 -47.12 30.66
C PRO A 384 -21.74 -45.76 30.19
#